data_AF-A0A061DUP8-F1
#
_entry.id   AF-A0A061DUP8-F1
#
_cell.length_a   1.000
_cell.length_b   1.000
_cell.length_c   1.000
_cell.angle_alpha   90.00
_cell.angle_beta   90.00
_cell.angle_gamma   90.00
#
_symmetry.space_group_name_H-M   'P 1'
#
loop_
_entity.id
_entity.type
_entity.pdbx_description
1 polymer ?
#
loop_
_entity_poly.entity_id
_entity_poly.type
_entity_poly.pdbx_seq_one_letter_code
_entity_poly.pdbx_strand_id
1 'polypeptide(L)'
;MVGTTFKDWCRYFQYKEGANEEDRDKNRADARNALLVVATLIAAVTFQAGVNPPGGVWQETKADHIAGTAICASDSDAYYVFLTSNTLAFSAAVLVIMSLTHNFPFKFEVRVAGVSMIITYGSAIFAVTPDGETFQLALITAAAPLILRCLIQLLVKLKNRKPEPPCLIQAFVGPRNKTAEPPKDQTQQANP
;
A
#
# COMPACT_ATOMS: atom_id res chain seq x y z
N MET A 1 -7.36 3.71 43.69
CA MET A 1 -6.54 2.77 42.88
C MET A 1 -7.25 2.62 41.54
N VAL A 2 -6.62 3.08 40.47
CA VAL A 2 -7.25 3.39 39.18
C VAL A 2 -7.48 2.12 38.37
N GLY A 3 -8.73 1.81 38.06
CA GLY A 3 -9.12 0.78 37.10
C GLY A 3 -9.42 1.42 35.75
N THR A 4 -8.39 1.79 34.99
CA THR A 4 -8.54 2.19 33.58
C THR A 4 -8.63 0.93 32.71
N THR A 5 -9.82 0.65 32.20
CA THR A 5 -10.14 -0.54 31.42
C THR A 5 -9.62 -0.38 29.97
N PHE A 6 -9.33 -1.49 29.28
CA PHE A 6 -8.88 -1.56 27.87
C PHE A 6 -9.59 -0.60 26.90
N LYS A 7 -10.86 -0.29 27.15
CA LYS A 7 -11.66 0.68 26.38
C LYS A 7 -11.11 2.11 26.43
N ASP A 8 -10.57 2.55 27.56
CA ASP A 8 -9.96 3.88 27.72
C ASP A 8 -8.61 3.94 27.02
N TRP A 9 -7.84 2.84 27.07
CA TRP A 9 -6.62 2.68 26.29
C TRP A 9 -6.91 2.75 24.78
N CYS A 10 -7.90 2.00 24.27
CA CYS A 10 -8.30 2.09 22.87
C CYS A 10 -8.76 3.51 22.48
N ARG A 11 -9.49 4.21 23.35
CA ARG A 11 -9.94 5.60 23.09
C ARG A 11 -8.77 6.59 23.03
N TYR A 12 -7.69 6.35 23.78
CA TYR A 12 -6.47 7.15 23.71
C TYR A 12 -5.78 7.05 22.34
N PHE A 13 -5.79 5.87 21.72
CA PHE A 13 -5.21 5.64 20.38
C PHE A 13 -6.14 5.95 19.21
N GLN A 14 -7.37 6.40 19.48
CA GLN A 14 -8.27 6.80 18.40
C GLN A 14 -7.72 8.04 17.69
N TYR A 15 -7.61 7.94 16.37
CA TYR A 15 -7.31 9.06 15.50
C TYR A 15 -8.34 10.17 15.72
N LYS A 16 -7.88 11.33 16.21
CA LYS A 16 -8.73 12.50 16.42
C LYS A 16 -8.86 13.27 15.10
N GLU A 17 -10.08 13.35 14.61
CA GLU A 17 -10.41 14.18 13.46
C GLU A 17 -10.24 15.66 13.83
N GLY A 18 -9.50 16.42 13.01
CA GLY A 18 -9.23 17.83 13.25
C GLY A 18 -10.50 18.68 13.18
N ALA A 19 -10.59 19.73 14.01
CA ALA A 19 -11.77 20.59 14.10
C ALA A 19 -11.90 21.57 12.91
N ASN A 20 -10.78 21.92 12.27
CA ASN A 20 -10.70 22.78 11.09
C ASN A 20 -9.87 22.09 9.99
N GLU A 21 -9.79 22.70 8.81
CA GLU A 21 -9.12 22.10 7.65
C GLU A 21 -7.60 21.95 7.84
N GLU A 22 -6.96 22.94 8.44
CA GLU A 22 -5.52 22.94 8.74
C GLU A 22 -5.14 21.82 9.72
N ASP A 23 -5.90 21.66 10.81
CA ASP A 23 -5.68 20.59 11.80
C ASP A 23 -5.93 19.21 11.19
N ARG A 24 -6.91 19.07 10.28
CA ARG A 24 -7.16 17.80 9.58
C ARG A 24 -5.98 17.41 8.70
N ASP A 25 -5.41 18.35 7.96
CA ASP A 25 -4.29 18.07 7.07
C ASP A 25 -3.01 17.77 7.86
N LYS A 26 -2.77 18.49 8.96
CA LYS A 26 -1.69 18.19 9.90
C LYS A 26 -1.84 16.79 10.50
N ASN A 27 -3.01 16.45 11.04
CA ASN A 27 -3.27 15.14 11.64
C ASN A 27 -3.11 14.00 10.61
N ARG A 28 -3.53 14.20 9.36
CA ARG A 28 -3.32 13.24 8.26
C ARG A 28 -1.84 13.04 7.95
N ALA A 29 -1.05 14.12 7.94
CA ALA A 29 0.39 14.04 7.71
C ALA A 29 1.09 13.29 8.86
N ASP A 30 0.72 13.57 10.11
CA ASP A 30 1.27 12.90 11.28
C ASP A 30 0.92 11.40 11.29
N ALA A 31 -0.34 11.05 11.01
CA ALA A 31 -0.78 9.66 10.88
C ALA A 31 -0.04 8.94 9.74
N ARG A 32 0.16 9.60 8.59
CA ARG A 32 0.94 9.05 7.48
C ARG A 32 2.39 8.78 7.89
N ASN A 33 3.03 9.71 8.59
CA ASN A 33 4.41 9.55 9.05
C ASN A 33 4.52 8.39 10.05
N ALA A 34 3.61 8.31 11.03
CA ALA A 34 3.57 7.21 12.00
C ALA A 34 3.36 5.85 11.31
N LEU A 35 2.42 5.77 10.35
CA LEU A 35 2.15 4.56 9.59
C LEU A 35 3.34 4.14 8.71
N LEU A 36 4.08 5.09 8.12
CA LEU A 36 5.31 4.79 7.37
C LEU A 36 6.38 4.19 8.28
N VAL A 37 6.55 4.70 9.49
CA VAL A 37 7.49 4.15 10.48
C VAL A 37 7.08 2.72 10.84
N VAL A 38 5.82 2.52 11.24
CA VAL A 38 5.31 1.19 11.62
C VAL A 38 5.42 0.20 10.45
N ALA A 39 5.05 0.61 9.24
CA ALA A 39 5.17 -0.25 8.06
C ALA A 39 6.62 -0.61 7.75
N THR A 40 7.56 0.34 7.84
CA THR A 40 8.99 0.09 7.63
C THR A 40 9.54 -0.89 8.67
N LEU A 41 9.12 -0.76 9.94
CA LEU A 41 9.49 -1.69 11.01
C LEU A 41 8.96 -3.10 10.75
N ILE A 42 7.68 -3.24 10.37
CA ILE A 42 7.09 -4.54 10.01
C ILE A 42 7.84 -5.15 8.81
N ALA A 43 8.11 -4.36 7.77
CA ALA A 43 8.86 -4.82 6.59
C ALA A 43 10.27 -5.27 6.96
N ALA A 44 10.96 -4.55 7.84
CA ALA A 44 12.30 -4.91 8.31
C ALA A 44 12.29 -6.21 9.14
N VAL A 45 11.37 -6.33 10.11
CA VAL A 45 11.26 -7.53 10.97
C VAL A 45 10.92 -8.76 10.14
N THR A 46 9.96 -8.64 9.22
CA THR A 46 9.56 -9.76 8.36
C THR A 46 10.63 -10.13 7.35
N PHE A 47 11.38 -9.16 6.81
CA PHE A 47 12.55 -9.45 5.97
C PHE A 47 13.61 -10.23 6.75
N GLN A 48 13.96 -9.77 7.95
CA GLN A 48 14.93 -10.44 8.81
C GLN A 48 14.49 -11.87 9.18
N ALA A 49 13.22 -12.07 9.52
CA ALA A 49 12.68 -13.40 9.82
C ALA A 49 12.62 -14.32 8.60
N GLY A 50 12.42 -13.77 7.40
CA GLY A 50 12.41 -14.53 6.16
C GLY A 50 13.80 -15.00 5.72
N VAL A 51 14.81 -14.12 5.82
CA VAL A 51 16.19 -14.46 5.44
C VAL A 51 16.92 -15.27 6.51
N ASN A 52 16.51 -15.14 7.78
CA ASN A 52 17.01 -15.91 8.91
C ASN A 52 15.84 -16.68 9.54
N PRO A 53 15.47 -17.83 8.96
CA PRO A 53 14.34 -18.61 9.46
C PRO A 53 14.53 -19.01 10.93
N PRO A 54 13.44 -19.18 11.70
CA PRO A 54 13.52 -19.61 13.09
C PRO A 54 14.19 -20.98 13.16
N GLY A 55 15.15 -21.13 14.07
CA GLY A 55 16.00 -22.32 14.14
C GLY A 55 17.22 -22.29 13.23
N GLY A 56 17.31 -21.33 12.30
CA GLY A 56 18.43 -21.14 11.39
C GLY A 56 18.38 -22.05 10.16
N VAL A 57 19.51 -22.14 9.48
CA VAL A 57 19.70 -23.00 8.30
C VAL A 57 20.73 -24.08 8.59
N TRP A 58 20.61 -25.21 7.91
CA TRP A 58 21.59 -26.28 7.99
C TRP A 58 22.97 -25.79 7.49
N GLN A 59 24.02 -26.09 8.24
CA GLN A 59 25.39 -25.64 7.92
C GLN A 59 26.16 -26.65 7.05
N GLU A 60 25.77 -27.92 7.12
CA GLU A 60 26.41 -29.03 6.40
C GLU A 60 25.35 -29.78 5.59
N THR A 61 25.80 -30.45 4.53
CA THR A 61 24.92 -31.34 3.74
C THR A 61 25.05 -32.77 4.28
N LYS A 62 23.92 -33.39 4.60
CA LYS A 62 23.80 -34.79 5.06
C LYS A 62 22.73 -35.53 4.25
N ALA A 63 22.51 -36.80 4.55
CA ALA A 63 21.56 -37.63 3.80
C ALA A 63 20.09 -37.15 3.93
N ASP A 64 19.78 -36.45 5.02
CA ASP A 64 18.44 -35.97 5.41
C ASP A 64 18.23 -34.47 5.15
N HIS A 65 19.27 -33.70 4.88
CA HIS A 65 19.17 -32.25 4.66
C HIS A 65 20.33 -31.67 3.83
N ILE A 66 20.06 -30.54 3.18
CA ILE A 66 21.02 -29.82 2.34
C ILE A 66 21.47 -28.55 3.07
N ALA A 67 22.76 -28.20 2.99
CA ALA A 67 23.25 -26.95 3.56
C ALA A 67 22.52 -25.74 2.95
N GLY A 68 22.15 -24.77 3.79
CA GLY A 68 21.42 -23.56 3.40
C GLY A 68 19.90 -23.68 3.47
N THR A 69 19.32 -24.88 3.63
CA THR A 69 17.88 -25.02 3.83
C THR A 69 17.48 -24.76 5.27
N ALA A 70 16.28 -24.23 5.48
CA ALA A 70 15.76 -23.89 6.80
C ALA A 70 15.58 -25.14 7.68
N ILE A 71 16.09 -25.11 8.91
CA ILE A 71 15.93 -26.23 9.86
C ILE A 71 14.46 -26.44 10.19
N CYS A 72 13.70 -25.36 10.32
CA CYS A 72 12.26 -25.42 10.57
C CYS A 72 11.45 -26.04 9.42
N ALA A 73 12.01 -26.16 8.20
CA ALA A 73 11.36 -26.87 7.09
C ALA A 73 11.24 -28.40 7.35
N SER A 74 11.90 -28.93 8.39
CA SER A 74 11.74 -30.31 8.84
C SER A 74 10.32 -30.63 9.33
N ASP A 75 9.59 -29.62 9.81
CA ASP A 75 8.16 -29.69 10.12
C ASP A 75 7.39 -28.83 9.10
N SER A 76 6.85 -29.50 8.08
CA SER A 76 6.22 -28.84 6.92
C SER A 76 5.04 -27.95 7.31
N ASP A 77 4.27 -28.33 8.33
CA ASP A 77 3.03 -27.63 8.69
C ASP A 77 3.34 -26.32 9.42
N ALA A 78 4.20 -26.39 10.44
CA ALA A 78 4.64 -25.21 11.18
C ALA A 78 5.41 -24.23 10.28
N TYR A 79 6.27 -24.76 9.40
CA TYR A 79 7.01 -23.97 8.42
C TYR A 79 6.08 -23.24 7.46
N TYR A 80 5.05 -23.92 6.95
CA TYR A 80 4.09 -23.32 6.02
C TYR A 80 3.31 -22.16 6.65
N VAL A 81 2.82 -22.34 7.88
CA VAL A 81 2.10 -21.29 8.62
C VAL A 81 3.00 -20.08 8.86
N PHE A 82 4.25 -20.31 9.28
CA PHE A 82 5.24 -19.25 9.47
C PHE A 82 5.52 -18.51 8.16
N LEU A 83 5.87 -19.22 7.09
CA LEU A 83 6.28 -18.61 5.84
C LEU A 83 5.14 -17.81 5.19
N THR A 84 3.92 -18.35 5.21
CA THR A 84 2.72 -17.71 4.67
C THR A 84 2.38 -16.43 5.43
N SER A 85 2.35 -16.50 6.77
CA SER A 85 2.02 -15.34 7.61
C SER A 85 3.08 -14.25 7.52
N ASN A 86 4.37 -14.60 7.53
CA ASN A 86 5.48 -13.66 7.40
C ASN A 86 5.45 -12.94 6.04
N THR A 87 5.23 -13.69 4.96
CA THR A 87 5.17 -13.15 3.60
C THR A 87 3.96 -12.24 3.40
N LEU A 88 2.81 -12.59 4.00
CA LEU A 88 1.62 -11.73 3.99
C LEU A 88 1.86 -10.41 4.72
N ALA A 89 2.49 -10.46 5.90
CA ALA A 89 2.82 -9.28 6.69
C ALA A 89 3.83 -8.37 5.95
N PHE A 90 4.88 -8.94 5.36
CA PHE A 90 5.85 -8.23 4.53
C PHE A 90 5.17 -7.55 3.33
N SER A 91 4.34 -8.28 2.59
CA SER A 91 3.62 -7.76 1.42
C SER A 91 2.66 -6.63 1.79
N ALA A 92 1.94 -6.77 2.90
CA ALA A 92 1.05 -5.73 3.42
C ALA A 92 1.82 -4.46 3.81
N ALA A 93 2.98 -4.60 4.47
CA ALA A 93 3.83 -3.48 4.85
C ALA A 93 4.37 -2.73 3.62
N VAL A 94 4.88 -3.44 2.61
CA VAL A 94 5.34 -2.84 1.36
C VAL A 94 4.20 -2.10 0.64
N LEU A 95 2.97 -2.65 0.62
CA LEU A 95 1.80 -1.96 0.06
C LEU A 95 1.47 -0.66 0.78
N VAL A 96 1.54 -0.65 2.11
CA VAL A 96 1.33 0.57 2.90
C VAL A 96 2.40 1.60 2.53
N ILE A 97 3.68 1.22 2.48
CA ILE A 97 4.77 2.12 2.08
C ILE A 97 4.53 2.70 0.68
N MET A 98 4.16 1.86 -0.30
CA MET A 98 3.87 2.29 -1.67
C MET A 98 2.66 3.23 -1.76
N SER A 99 1.63 2.98 -0.95
CA SER A 99 0.39 3.77 -0.92
C SER A 99 0.63 5.14 -0.28
N LEU A 100 1.34 5.18 0.84
CA LEU A 100 1.59 6.41 1.60
C LEU A 100 2.62 7.30 0.88
N THR A 101 3.55 6.71 0.15
CA THR A 101 4.60 7.45 -0.57
C THR A 101 4.14 7.95 -1.95
N HIS A 102 2.89 7.69 -2.38
CA HIS A 102 2.43 8.02 -3.73
C HIS A 102 2.56 9.50 -4.13
N ASN A 103 2.42 10.41 -3.15
CA ASN A 103 2.45 11.86 -3.36
C ASN A 103 3.83 12.50 -3.09
N PHE A 104 4.87 11.72 -2.76
CA PHE A 104 6.21 12.26 -2.51
C PHE A 104 6.99 12.51 -3.80
N PRO A 105 7.88 13.53 -3.84
CA PRO A 105 8.75 13.79 -4.99
C PRO A 105 9.67 12.59 -5.32
N PHE A 106 10.12 11.84 -4.30
CA PHE A 106 10.99 10.66 -4.43
C PHE A 106 10.24 9.32 -4.64
N LYS A 107 8.96 9.37 -5.06
CA LYS A 107 8.13 8.16 -5.22
C LYS A 107 8.70 7.11 -6.18
N PHE A 108 9.47 7.52 -7.19
CA PHE A 108 10.06 6.57 -8.15
C PHE A 108 11.15 5.74 -7.47
N GLU A 109 12.03 6.39 -6.72
CA GLU A 109 13.12 5.73 -5.99
C GLU A 109 12.59 4.76 -4.95
N VAL A 110 11.59 5.17 -4.16
CA VAL A 110 10.94 4.28 -3.18
C VAL A 110 10.23 3.10 -3.86
N ARG A 111 9.64 3.30 -5.04
CA ARG A 111 9.04 2.21 -5.83
C ARG A 111 10.09 1.22 -6.32
N VAL A 112 11.18 1.71 -6.89
CA VAL A 112 12.28 0.86 -7.36
C VAL A 112 12.89 0.10 -6.20
N ALA A 113 13.14 0.77 -5.07
CA ALA A 113 13.65 0.13 -3.85
C ALA A 113 12.70 -0.95 -3.33
N GLY A 114 11.39 -0.68 -3.23
CA GLY A 114 10.44 -1.68 -2.75
C GLY A 114 10.23 -2.85 -3.72
N VAL A 115 10.29 -2.64 -5.03
CA VAL A 115 10.28 -3.74 -6.01
C VAL A 115 11.55 -4.59 -5.88
N SER A 116 12.72 -3.95 -5.78
CA SER A 116 13.98 -4.65 -5.53
C SER A 116 13.94 -5.47 -4.23
N MET A 117 13.37 -4.90 -3.16
CA MET A 117 13.21 -5.55 -1.86
C MET A 117 12.27 -6.77 -1.92
N ILE A 118 11.19 -6.74 -2.72
CA ILE A 118 10.33 -7.91 -2.96
C ILE A 118 11.11 -9.01 -3.68
N ILE A 119 11.92 -8.65 -4.68
CA ILE A 119 12.72 -9.62 -5.46
C ILE A 119 13.78 -10.29 -4.56
N THR A 120 14.50 -9.52 -3.76
CA THR A 120 15.50 -10.08 -2.83
C THR A 120 14.87 -10.92 -1.74
N TYR A 121 13.72 -10.52 -1.20
CA TYR A 121 12.96 -11.35 -0.26
C TYR A 121 12.54 -12.68 -0.90
N GLY A 122 11.94 -12.64 -2.10
CA GLY A 122 11.55 -13.85 -2.83
C GLY A 122 12.75 -14.77 -3.15
N SER A 123 13.89 -14.18 -3.50
CA SER A 123 15.13 -14.93 -3.75
C SER A 123 15.69 -15.56 -2.48
N ALA A 124 15.60 -14.88 -1.34
CA ALA A 124 16.04 -15.44 -0.06
C ALA A 124 15.14 -16.60 0.38
N ILE A 125 13.81 -16.45 0.25
CA ILE A 125 12.86 -17.54 0.51
C ILE A 125 13.12 -18.75 -0.40
N PHE A 126 13.44 -18.51 -1.68
CA PHE A 126 13.83 -19.57 -2.62
C PHE A 126 15.08 -20.31 -2.14
N ALA A 127 16.10 -19.59 -1.68
CA ALA A 127 17.36 -20.19 -1.26
C ALA A 127 17.23 -21.05 0.00
N VAL A 128 16.33 -20.71 0.92
CA VAL A 128 16.15 -21.44 2.20
C VAL A 128 15.09 -22.54 2.16
N THR A 129 14.23 -22.58 1.13
CA THR A 129 13.15 -23.57 1.01
C THR A 129 13.61 -24.79 0.19
N PRO A 130 13.54 -26.02 0.72
CA PRO A 130 13.97 -27.22 0.00
C PRO A 130 13.04 -27.65 -1.15
N ASP A 131 11.74 -27.33 -1.08
CA ASP A 131 10.71 -27.84 -2.01
C ASP A 131 10.17 -26.76 -2.97
N GLY A 132 10.03 -27.11 -4.26
CA GLY A 132 9.56 -26.19 -5.30
C GLY A 132 8.08 -25.82 -5.23
N GLU A 133 7.23 -26.65 -4.63
CA GLU A 133 5.77 -26.45 -4.53
C GLU A 133 5.42 -25.39 -3.47
N THR A 134 6.11 -25.41 -2.33
CA THR A 134 5.99 -24.38 -1.28
C THR A 134 6.51 -23.03 -1.76
N PHE A 135 7.53 -23.01 -2.62
CA PHE A 135 7.99 -21.79 -3.29
C PHE A 135 6.90 -21.19 -4.18
N GLN A 136 6.24 -21.99 -5.02
CA GLN A 136 5.14 -21.51 -5.87
C GLN A 136 4.00 -20.94 -5.04
N LEU A 137 3.61 -21.62 -3.96
CA LEU A 137 2.53 -21.21 -3.08
C LEU A 137 2.88 -19.94 -2.27
N ALA A 138 4.11 -19.81 -1.80
CA ALA A 138 4.62 -18.58 -1.18
C ALA A 138 4.67 -17.41 -2.17
N LEU A 139 5.08 -17.65 -3.42
CA LEU A 139 5.11 -16.65 -4.48
C LEU A 139 3.70 -16.18 -4.87
N ILE A 140 2.75 -17.11 -4.99
CA ILE A 140 1.33 -16.83 -5.22
C ILE A 140 0.75 -16.06 -4.04
N THR A 141 1.10 -16.41 -2.81
CA THR A 141 0.63 -15.73 -1.60
C THR A 141 1.23 -14.33 -1.43
N ALA A 142 2.47 -14.11 -1.88
CA ALA A 142 3.08 -12.76 -1.95
C ALA A 142 2.43 -11.91 -3.04
N ALA A 143 2.20 -12.51 -4.22
CA ALA A 143 1.65 -11.81 -5.37
C ALA A 143 0.14 -11.54 -5.23
N ALA A 144 -0.64 -12.43 -4.63
CA ALA A 144 -2.09 -12.32 -4.52
C ALA A 144 -2.59 -11.04 -3.83
N PRO A 145 -2.11 -10.63 -2.64
CA PRO A 145 -2.55 -9.38 -1.99
C PRO A 145 -2.03 -8.14 -2.73
N LEU A 146 -0.84 -8.20 -3.35
CA LEU A 146 -0.31 -7.13 -4.19
C LEU A 146 -1.16 -6.93 -5.44
N ILE A 147 -1.46 -8.03 -6.14
CA ILE A 147 -2.32 -8.07 -7.33
C ILE A 147 -3.72 -7.65 -6.94
N LEU A 148 -4.31 -8.17 -5.86
CA LEU A 148 -5.66 -7.82 -5.42
C LEU A 148 -5.80 -6.33 -5.09
N ARG A 149 -4.86 -5.74 -4.33
CA ARG A 149 -4.89 -4.29 -4.06
C ARG A 149 -4.59 -3.45 -5.29
N CYS A 150 -3.65 -3.87 -6.14
CA CYS A 150 -3.38 -3.20 -7.42
C CYS A 150 -4.62 -3.24 -8.32
N LEU A 151 -5.31 -4.38 -8.37
CA LEU A 151 -6.55 -4.60 -9.11
C LEU A 151 -7.66 -3.71 -8.54
N ILE A 152 -7.83 -3.62 -7.22
CA ILE A 152 -8.83 -2.73 -6.60
C ILE A 152 -8.53 -1.27 -6.94
N GLN A 153 -7.28 -0.82 -6.80
CA GLN A 153 -6.88 0.55 -7.14
C GLN A 153 -7.06 0.84 -8.64
N LEU A 154 -6.73 -0.12 -9.51
CA LEU A 154 -6.92 -0.03 -10.95
C LEU A 154 -8.41 -0.01 -11.31
N LEU A 155 -9.23 -0.88 -10.73
CA LEU A 155 -10.68 -0.94 -10.95
C LEU A 155 -11.38 0.32 -10.44
N VAL A 156 -10.97 0.85 -9.29
CA VAL A 156 -11.46 2.14 -8.78
C VAL A 156 -11.04 3.27 -9.72
N LYS A 157 -9.79 3.26 -10.19
CA LYS A 157 -9.29 4.26 -11.15
C LYS A 157 -10.01 4.16 -12.50
N LEU A 158 -10.28 2.95 -13.00
CA LEU A 158 -11.03 2.71 -14.23
C LEU A 158 -12.51 3.10 -14.08
N LYS A 159 -13.14 2.79 -12.93
CA LYS A 159 -14.50 3.21 -12.61
C LYS A 159 -14.61 4.74 -12.49
N ASN A 160 -13.56 5.40 -12.01
CA ASN A 160 -13.51 6.85 -11.84
C ASN A 160 -12.91 7.59 -13.06
N ARG A 161 -12.44 6.88 -14.09
CA ARG A 161 -12.07 7.49 -15.37
C ARG A 161 -13.37 7.89 -16.07
N LYS A 162 -13.70 9.18 -16.03
CA LYS A 162 -14.63 9.75 -17.01
C LYS A 162 -14.06 9.41 -18.40
N PRO A 163 -14.82 8.80 -19.31
CA PRO A 163 -14.36 8.60 -20.68
C PRO A 163 -14.02 9.98 -21.26
N GLU A 164 -12.77 10.19 -21.66
CA GLU A 164 -12.40 11.32 -22.50
C GLU A 164 -13.30 11.26 -23.73
N PRO A 165 -14.12 12.29 -24.02
CA PRO A 165 -14.91 12.29 -25.24
C PRO A 165 -13.93 12.21 -26.43
N PRO A 166 -14.21 11.39 -27.45
CA PRO A 166 -13.38 11.33 -28.65
C PRO A 166 -13.11 12.74 -29.18
N CYS A 167 -11.86 13.05 -29.51
CA CYS A 167 -11.40 14.37 -29.98
C CYS A 167 -12.25 14.96 -31.14
N LEU A 168 -13.03 14.11 -31.81
CA LEU A 168 -13.93 14.45 -32.91
C LEU A 168 -15.12 15.35 -32.48
N ILE A 169 -15.44 15.46 -31.18
CA ILE A 169 -16.54 16.34 -30.72
C ILE A 169 -16.05 17.74 -30.32
N GLN A 170 -14.75 17.94 -30.02
CA GLN A 170 -14.22 19.28 -29.78
C GLN A 170 -14.05 20.11 -31.06
N ALA A 171 -14.03 19.48 -32.24
CA ALA A 171 -13.97 20.19 -33.52
C ALA A 171 -15.33 20.78 -33.96
N PHE A 172 -16.46 20.31 -33.41
CA PHE A 172 -17.81 20.77 -33.79
C PHE A 172 -18.44 21.77 -32.80
N VAL A 173 -17.85 21.95 -31.62
CA VAL A 173 -18.28 22.99 -30.68
C VAL A 173 -17.43 24.24 -30.90
N GLY A 174 -17.65 24.86 -32.05
CA GLY A 174 -17.20 26.24 -32.29
C GLY A 174 -17.91 27.21 -31.33
N PRO A 175 -17.32 28.38 -31.03
CA PRO A 175 -17.86 29.31 -30.05
C PRO A 175 -19.17 29.92 -30.58
N ARG A 176 -20.30 29.57 -29.97
CA ARG A 176 -21.58 30.23 -30.28
C ARG A 176 -21.55 31.63 -29.68
N ASN A 177 -21.57 32.59 -30.60
CA ASN A 177 -21.46 34.04 -30.47
C ASN A 177 -22.33 34.65 -29.35
N LYS A 178 -21.81 35.68 -28.67
CA LYS A 178 -22.55 36.53 -27.72
C LYS A 178 -23.58 37.35 -28.50
N THR A 179 -24.87 37.08 -28.32
CA THR A 179 -25.91 37.98 -28.81
C THR A 179 -26.11 39.12 -27.82
N ALA A 180 -26.04 40.33 -28.36
CA ALA A 180 -26.06 41.64 -27.72
C ALA A 180 -27.23 41.87 -26.74
N GLU A 181 -26.94 42.58 -25.64
CA GLU A 181 -27.95 43.33 -24.88
C GLU A 181 -28.53 44.47 -25.76
N PRO A 182 -29.84 44.73 -25.74
CA PRO A 182 -30.43 45.91 -26.35
C PRO A 182 -30.23 47.16 -25.47
N PRO A 183 -30.33 48.37 -26.03
CA PRO A 183 -30.02 49.62 -25.31
C PRO A 183 -31.07 49.93 -24.25
N LYS A 184 -30.62 50.45 -23.10
CA LYS A 184 -31.47 51.03 -22.07
C LYS A 184 -32.04 52.36 -22.57
N ASP A 185 -33.36 52.42 -22.73
CA ASP A 185 -34.05 53.68 -22.97
C ASP A 185 -34.16 54.45 -21.65
N GLN A 186 -33.52 55.63 -21.62
CA GLN A 186 -33.64 56.60 -20.55
C GLN A 186 -34.82 57.51 -20.89
N THR A 187 -35.96 57.31 -20.24
CA THR A 187 -36.95 58.39 -20.12
C THR A 187 -37.23 58.65 -18.65
N GLN A 188 -36.90 59.88 -18.30
CA GLN A 188 -36.76 60.48 -17.01
C GLN A 188 -38.11 61.10 -16.60
N GLN A 189 -38.48 60.90 -15.32
CA GLN A 189 -39.03 61.95 -14.46
C GLN A 189 -40.45 62.49 -14.75
N ALA A 190 -41.39 62.21 -13.84
CA ALA A 190 -41.94 63.21 -12.92
C ALA A 190 -43.05 62.60 -12.03
N ASN A 191 -42.84 62.68 -10.70
CA ASN A 191 -43.91 62.73 -9.69
C ASN A 191 -44.39 64.20 -9.58
N PRO A 192 -45.53 64.56 -8.96
CA PRO A 192 -46.12 63.98 -7.74
C PRO A 192 -47.44 63.22 -7.93
#